data_AF-A0A7C3PVI5-F1
#
_entry.id   AF-A0A7C3PVI5-F1
#
_cell.length_a   1.000
_cell.length_b   1.000
_cell.length_c   1.000
_cell.angle_alpha   90.00
_cell.angle_beta   90.00
_cell.angle_gamma   90.00
#
_symmetry.space_group_name_H-M   'P 1'
#
loop_
_entity.id
_entity.type
_entity.pdbx_description
1 polymer ?
#
loop_
_entity_poly.entity_id
_entity_poly.type
_entity_poly.pdbx_seq_one_letter_code
_entity_poly.pdbx_strand_id
1 'polypeptide(L)'
;MSTPLGLLKAVTAKLEEARLDFVVTSGMACVHYGLQQATKDVDLVLKAQELPRFLDLLERLEHEMPPWRISYRVIFGAPLEPSYMSCGWTSHLAIWSSAAAPEQHLDIFCKPPRVGTLERNTENPAYASRHMVAQMKRTDRDRDWPIVDGLGMQLRGQNPELALLHIQDSRSLLALWRHSPPSAQATAASRRPLLRLLSTVNDADALDAWLRLERIIWETVNQERYRLYETAWKDFYRRWRADESFEWPTTESIRLQHARLTTSAGRFGLVQDPVGSVGRQALYERALRRAVVRADSTAEKLARVQPPLLEILP
;
A
#
# COMPACT_ATOMS: atom_id res chain seq x y z
N MET A 1 -23.55 -6.29 -15.96
CA MET A 1 -22.07 -6.39 -15.95
C MET A 1 -21.59 -6.28 -14.51
N SER A 2 -20.80 -7.24 -14.01
CA SER A 2 -20.20 -7.12 -12.67
C SER A 2 -19.22 -5.96 -12.68
N THR A 3 -19.37 -5.01 -11.75
CA THR A 3 -18.42 -3.91 -11.55
C THR A 3 -17.46 -4.26 -10.42
N PRO A 4 -16.28 -3.63 -10.31
CA PRO A 4 -15.40 -3.81 -9.16
C PRO A 4 -16.10 -3.57 -7.81
N LEU A 5 -17.08 -2.65 -7.75
CA LEU A 5 -17.93 -2.47 -6.57
C LEU A 5 -18.85 -3.67 -6.29
N GLY A 6 -19.32 -4.35 -7.33
CA GLY A 6 -20.05 -5.62 -7.21
C GLY A 6 -19.19 -6.72 -6.61
N LEU A 7 -17.94 -6.87 -7.07
CA LEU A 7 -16.98 -7.80 -6.46
C LEU A 7 -16.73 -7.45 -5.01
N LEU A 8 -16.47 -6.16 -4.72
CA LEU A 8 -16.21 -5.71 -3.35
C LEU A 8 -17.34 -6.17 -2.42
N LYS A 9 -18.60 -5.86 -2.76
CA LYS A 9 -19.76 -6.27 -1.96
C LYS A 9 -19.84 -7.78 -1.76
N ALA A 10 -19.62 -8.55 -2.81
CA ALA A 10 -19.67 -10.01 -2.74
C ALA A 10 -18.55 -10.58 -1.84
N VAL A 11 -17.32 -10.11 -2.04
CA VAL A 11 -16.16 -10.56 -1.25
C VAL A 11 -16.29 -10.15 0.21
N THR A 12 -16.67 -8.91 0.51
CA THR A 12 -16.81 -8.47 1.91
C THR A 12 -17.92 -9.20 2.64
N ALA A 13 -19.06 -9.47 1.99
CA ALA A 13 -20.11 -10.29 2.58
C ALA A 13 -19.63 -11.71 2.93
N LYS A 14 -18.81 -12.33 2.06
CA LYS A 14 -18.22 -13.65 2.30
C LYS A 14 -17.16 -13.64 3.41
N LEU A 15 -16.38 -12.57 3.52
CA LEU A 15 -15.44 -12.37 4.63
C LEU A 15 -16.16 -12.19 5.97
N GLU A 16 -17.25 -11.42 5.98
CA GLU A 16 -18.11 -11.22 7.17
C GLU A 16 -18.77 -12.52 7.62
N GLU A 17 -19.35 -13.29 6.68
CA GLU A 17 -19.93 -14.62 6.94
C GLU A 17 -18.89 -15.57 7.55
N ALA A 18 -17.66 -15.56 7.02
CA ALA A 18 -16.54 -16.35 7.52
C ALA A 18 -15.91 -15.80 8.81
N ARG A 19 -16.38 -14.64 9.31
CA ARG A 19 -15.83 -13.93 10.47
C ARG A 19 -14.32 -13.70 10.34
N LEU A 20 -13.89 -13.22 9.19
CA LEU A 20 -12.52 -12.79 8.93
C LEU A 20 -12.38 -11.29 9.21
N ASP A 21 -11.30 -10.91 9.89
CA ASP A 21 -11.00 -9.50 10.14
C ASP A 21 -10.29 -8.88 8.93
N PHE A 22 -10.95 -7.95 8.25
CA PHE A 22 -10.45 -7.30 7.03
C PHE A 22 -10.64 -5.78 7.06
N VAL A 23 -9.90 -5.10 6.19
CA VAL A 23 -10.05 -3.67 5.93
C VAL A 23 -9.91 -3.39 4.43
N VAL A 24 -10.89 -2.72 3.84
CA VAL A 24 -10.86 -2.25 2.45
C VAL A 24 -9.96 -1.03 2.34
N THR A 25 -9.04 -1.01 1.38
CA THR A 25 -8.01 0.04 1.27
C THR A 25 -7.81 0.55 -0.18
N SER A 26 -6.78 1.38 -0.37
CA SER A 26 -6.26 1.85 -1.66
C SER A 26 -7.36 2.37 -2.59
N GLY A 27 -7.53 1.85 -3.81
CA GLY A 27 -8.43 2.44 -4.81
C GLY A 27 -9.89 2.40 -4.38
N MET A 28 -10.33 1.31 -3.75
CA MET A 28 -11.71 1.18 -3.25
C MET A 28 -12.00 2.13 -2.10
N ALA A 29 -11.02 2.34 -1.20
CA ALA A 29 -11.17 3.35 -0.16
C ALA A 29 -11.22 4.78 -0.75
N CYS A 30 -10.44 5.07 -1.79
CA CYS A 30 -10.52 6.36 -2.48
C CYS A 30 -11.88 6.60 -3.16
N VAL A 31 -12.53 5.56 -3.68
CA VAL A 31 -13.92 5.64 -4.18
C VAL A 31 -14.89 5.92 -3.03
N HIS A 32 -14.77 5.21 -1.91
CA HIS A 32 -15.59 5.44 -0.73
C HIS A 32 -15.47 6.89 -0.20
N TYR A 33 -14.27 7.47 -0.25
CA TYR A 33 -14.02 8.86 0.15
C TYR A 33 -14.35 9.90 -0.92
N GLY A 34 -14.91 9.51 -2.07
CA GLY A 34 -15.29 10.44 -3.14
C GLY A 34 -14.10 11.10 -3.85
N LEU A 35 -12.89 10.54 -3.74
CA LEU A 35 -11.70 11.05 -4.41
C LEU A 35 -11.46 10.40 -5.78
N GLN A 36 -12.12 9.28 -6.05
CA GLN A 36 -12.10 8.59 -7.34
C GLN A 36 -13.50 8.13 -7.71
N GLN A 37 -13.82 8.11 -9.01
CA GLN A 37 -15.11 7.61 -9.51
C GLN A 37 -15.13 6.08 -9.61
N ALA A 38 -14.00 5.47 -9.92
CA ALA A 38 -13.87 4.03 -10.09
C ALA A 38 -12.44 3.55 -9.82
N THR A 39 -12.30 2.26 -9.55
CA THR A 39 -11.04 1.52 -9.49
C THR A 39 -11.21 0.19 -10.23
N LYS A 40 -10.09 -0.42 -10.65
CA LYS A 40 -10.08 -1.70 -11.37
C LYS A 40 -10.03 -2.91 -10.42
N ASP A 41 -9.37 -2.73 -9.28
CA ASP A 41 -9.00 -3.80 -8.37
C ASP A 41 -9.67 -3.57 -7.00
N VAL A 42 -9.94 -4.66 -6.30
CA VAL A 42 -10.33 -4.65 -4.88
C VAL A 42 -9.08 -4.87 -4.05
N ASP A 43 -8.76 -3.93 -3.15
CA ASP A 43 -7.59 -4.02 -2.27
C ASP A 43 -8.06 -4.30 -0.83
N LEU A 44 -7.57 -5.38 -0.22
CA LEU A 44 -7.88 -5.74 1.17
C LEU A 44 -6.63 -5.86 2.03
N VAL A 45 -6.76 -5.45 3.29
CA VAL A 45 -5.78 -5.74 4.34
C VAL A 45 -6.35 -6.81 5.27
N LEU A 46 -5.59 -7.89 5.46
CA LEU A 46 -5.88 -8.99 6.38
C LEU A 46 -4.71 -9.13 7.36
N LYS A 47 -4.95 -9.62 8.57
CA LYS A 47 -3.84 -10.04 9.44
C LYS A 47 -3.21 -11.31 8.86
N ALA A 48 -1.88 -11.42 8.91
CA ALA A 48 -1.16 -12.57 8.34
C ALA A 48 -1.65 -13.92 8.91
N GLN A 49 -2.01 -13.96 10.20
CA GLN A 49 -2.56 -15.14 10.87
C GLN A 49 -3.94 -15.59 10.35
N GLU A 50 -4.68 -14.72 9.66
CA GLU A 50 -5.99 -15.05 9.06
C GLU A 50 -5.85 -15.68 7.67
N LEU A 51 -4.66 -15.68 7.07
CA LEU A 51 -4.45 -16.17 5.70
C LEU A 51 -4.84 -17.65 5.50
N PRO A 52 -4.55 -18.58 6.43
CA PRO A 52 -5.04 -19.96 6.28
C PRO A 52 -6.56 -20.05 6.21
N ARG A 53 -7.28 -19.35 7.10
CA ARG A 53 -8.75 -19.29 7.09
C ARG A 53 -9.30 -18.58 5.85
N PHE A 54 -8.59 -17.57 5.35
CA PHE A 54 -8.93 -16.90 4.10
C PHE A 54 -8.77 -17.85 2.89
N LEU A 55 -7.70 -18.63 2.83
CA LEU A 55 -7.51 -19.65 1.80
C LEU A 55 -8.60 -20.74 1.86
N ASP A 56 -8.99 -21.17 3.06
CA ASP A 56 -10.12 -22.10 3.25
C ASP A 56 -11.44 -21.49 2.75
N LEU A 57 -11.67 -20.19 2.95
CA LEU A 57 -12.81 -19.49 2.36
C LEU A 57 -12.74 -19.51 0.83
N LEU A 58 -11.59 -19.18 0.22
CA LEU A 58 -11.46 -19.17 -1.24
C LEU A 58 -11.76 -20.57 -1.82
N GLU A 59 -11.23 -21.63 -1.23
CA GLU A 59 -11.52 -23.00 -1.67
C GLU A 59 -13.01 -23.35 -1.55
N ARG A 60 -13.69 -22.95 -0.46
CA ARG A 60 -15.14 -23.14 -0.34
C ARG A 60 -15.92 -22.40 -1.43
N LEU A 61 -15.52 -21.18 -1.78
CA LEU A 61 -16.18 -20.39 -2.83
C LEU A 61 -16.09 -21.06 -4.21
N GLU A 62 -15.04 -21.84 -4.48
CA GLU A 62 -14.94 -22.64 -5.72
C GLU A 62 -15.97 -23.79 -5.78
N HIS A 63 -16.56 -24.17 -4.64
CA HIS A 63 -17.56 -25.23 -4.52
C HIS A 63 -18.99 -24.71 -4.27
N GLU A 64 -19.18 -23.41 -4.06
CA GLU A 64 -20.51 -22.81 -3.94
C GLU A 64 -21.28 -22.83 -5.27
N MET A 65 -22.59 -22.55 -5.25
CA MET A 65 -23.41 -22.48 -6.47
C MET A 65 -24.02 -21.08 -6.62
N PRO A 66 -23.70 -20.33 -7.71
CA PRO A 66 -22.74 -20.68 -8.76
C PRO A 66 -21.28 -20.67 -8.25
N PRO A 67 -20.40 -21.55 -8.78
CA PRO A 67 -19.03 -21.66 -8.30
C PRO A 67 -18.21 -20.46 -8.74
N TRP A 68 -17.35 -19.99 -7.86
CA TRP A 68 -16.35 -19.01 -8.20
C TRP A 68 -15.18 -19.73 -8.88
N ARG A 69 -14.53 -19.05 -9.82
CA ARG A 69 -13.19 -19.44 -10.28
C ARG A 69 -12.20 -18.47 -9.66
N ILE A 70 -11.13 -18.99 -9.07
CA ILE A 70 -10.12 -18.17 -8.40
C ILE A 70 -8.74 -18.62 -8.88
N SER A 71 -7.90 -17.67 -9.28
CA SER A 71 -6.56 -17.95 -9.76
C SER A 71 -5.57 -16.95 -9.22
N TYR A 72 -4.35 -17.37 -8.91
CA TYR A 72 -3.26 -16.41 -8.76
C TYR A 72 -3.00 -15.70 -10.09
N ARG A 73 -2.68 -14.41 -10.01
CA ARG A 73 -2.26 -13.62 -11.17
C ARG A 73 -0.77 -13.85 -11.43
N VAL A 74 -0.38 -13.90 -12.71
CA VAL A 74 1.02 -14.08 -13.14
C VAL A 74 1.75 -12.73 -13.12
N ILE A 75 1.76 -12.11 -11.96
CA ILE A 75 2.41 -10.82 -11.74
C ILE A 75 3.27 -10.87 -10.49
N PHE A 76 4.00 -9.78 -10.28
CA PHE A 76 4.79 -9.52 -9.07
C PHE A 76 3.96 -9.74 -7.80
N GLY A 77 4.30 -10.74 -6.99
CA GLY A 77 3.59 -11.11 -5.75
C GLY A 77 4.14 -12.35 -5.07
N ALA A 78 3.56 -12.71 -3.92
CA ALA A 78 3.90 -13.89 -3.12
C ALA A 78 2.68 -14.80 -2.90
N PRO A 79 2.86 -16.07 -2.50
CA PRO A 79 1.75 -16.89 -2.02
C PRO A 79 1.08 -16.25 -0.79
N LEU A 80 -0.17 -16.66 -0.50
CA LEU A 80 -0.90 -16.31 0.74
C LEU A 80 -0.30 -16.98 1.99
N GLU A 81 1.00 -16.86 2.17
CA GLU A 81 1.78 -17.44 3.25
C GLU A 81 2.14 -16.36 4.28
N PRO A 82 1.87 -16.57 5.59
CA PRO A 82 2.13 -15.58 6.62
C PRO A 82 3.57 -15.06 6.62
N SER A 83 4.56 -15.93 6.41
CA SER A 83 5.99 -15.57 6.43
C SER A 83 6.41 -14.59 5.34
N TYR A 84 5.72 -14.57 4.20
CA TYR A 84 5.98 -13.60 3.12
C TYR A 84 5.14 -12.35 3.34
N MET A 85 3.84 -12.54 3.60
CA MET A 85 2.87 -11.45 3.66
C MET A 85 3.11 -10.51 4.85
N SER A 86 3.62 -11.02 5.99
CA SER A 86 4.02 -10.20 7.13
C SER A 86 5.21 -9.29 6.85
N CYS A 87 6.03 -9.65 5.85
CA CYS A 87 7.22 -8.90 5.49
C CYS A 87 6.95 -7.77 4.50
N GLY A 88 5.73 -7.67 3.94
CA GLY A 88 5.33 -6.60 3.03
C GLY A 88 5.13 -7.05 1.57
N TRP A 89 5.15 -8.35 1.31
CA TRP A 89 4.66 -8.90 0.06
C TRP A 89 3.14 -8.71 -0.08
N THR A 90 2.69 -8.67 -1.33
CA THR A 90 1.27 -8.69 -1.72
C THR A 90 0.96 -9.97 -2.48
N SER A 91 -0.29 -10.42 -2.38
CA SER A 91 -0.81 -11.54 -3.16
C SER A 91 -1.92 -11.05 -4.07
N HIS A 92 -1.93 -11.51 -5.32
CA HIS A 92 -2.78 -10.99 -6.38
C HIS A 92 -3.61 -12.12 -6.97
N LEU A 93 -4.93 -11.98 -6.92
CA LEU A 93 -5.89 -12.99 -7.37
C LEU A 93 -6.76 -12.43 -8.49
N ALA A 94 -7.08 -13.29 -9.45
CA ALA A 94 -8.12 -13.10 -10.44
C ALA A 94 -9.34 -13.93 -10.01
N ILE A 95 -10.52 -13.32 -10.05
CA ILE A 95 -11.78 -13.89 -9.57
C ILE A 95 -12.83 -13.76 -10.67
N TRP A 96 -13.55 -14.86 -10.89
CA TRP A 96 -14.80 -14.89 -11.64
C TRP A 96 -15.89 -15.41 -10.70
N SER A 97 -16.84 -14.56 -10.29
CA SER A 97 -17.87 -14.94 -9.31
C SER A 97 -18.98 -15.85 -9.88
N SER A 98 -18.93 -16.12 -11.19
CA SER A 98 -19.74 -17.12 -11.90
C SER A 98 -19.13 -17.35 -13.29
N ALA A 99 -19.57 -18.40 -14.00
CA ALA A 99 -19.08 -18.71 -15.35
C ALA A 99 -19.29 -17.59 -16.38
N ALA A 100 -20.30 -16.73 -16.17
CA ALA A 100 -20.60 -15.58 -17.05
C ALA A 100 -20.06 -14.24 -16.51
N ALA A 101 -19.48 -14.22 -15.32
CA ALA A 101 -18.89 -13.01 -14.75
C ALA A 101 -17.57 -12.66 -15.45
N PRO A 102 -17.24 -11.37 -15.64
CA PRO A 102 -15.93 -10.97 -16.11
C PRO A 102 -14.85 -11.29 -15.09
N GLU A 103 -13.59 -11.35 -15.53
CA GLU A 103 -12.43 -11.39 -14.63
C GLU A 103 -12.38 -10.10 -13.81
N GLN A 104 -12.19 -10.23 -12.51
CA GLN A 104 -12.02 -9.12 -11.58
C GLN A 104 -10.82 -9.40 -10.67
N HIS A 105 -10.15 -8.37 -10.17
CA HIS A 105 -8.93 -8.57 -9.39
C HIS A 105 -9.13 -8.27 -7.90
N LEU A 106 -8.48 -9.09 -7.08
CA LEU A 106 -8.40 -8.96 -5.64
C LEU A 106 -6.93 -8.98 -5.22
N ASP A 107 -6.49 -7.88 -4.61
CA ASP A 107 -5.13 -7.71 -4.10
C ASP A 107 -5.16 -7.73 -2.57
N ILE A 108 -4.31 -8.56 -1.99
CA ILE A 108 -4.23 -8.81 -0.55
C ILE A 108 -2.93 -8.25 0.02
N PHE A 109 -3.05 -7.52 1.12
CA PHE A 109 -1.95 -6.99 1.92
C PHE A 109 -2.04 -7.55 3.34
N CYS A 110 -0.91 -7.85 3.96
CA CYS A 110 -0.85 -8.04 5.43
C CYS A 110 0.00 -6.99 6.14
N LYS A 111 1.01 -6.46 5.44
CA LYS A 111 1.77 -5.29 5.88
C LYS A 111 1.75 -4.22 4.77
N PRO A 112 0.72 -3.35 4.75
CA PRO A 112 0.63 -2.28 3.76
C PRO A 112 1.85 -1.34 3.84
N PRO A 113 2.34 -0.80 2.71
CA PRO A 113 3.55 0.01 2.71
C PRO A 113 3.35 1.34 3.45
N ARG A 114 4.30 1.71 4.32
CA ARG A 114 4.33 2.94 5.14
C ARG A 114 3.26 3.02 6.23
N VAL A 115 2.58 1.92 6.49
CA VAL A 115 1.56 1.84 7.54
C VAL A 115 2.17 1.08 8.71
N GLY A 116 2.38 1.76 9.84
CA GLY A 116 2.90 1.14 11.06
C GLY A 116 1.83 0.39 11.84
N THR A 117 0.62 0.94 11.86
CA THR A 117 -0.54 0.39 12.56
C THR A 117 -1.74 0.37 11.64
N LEU A 118 -2.51 -0.72 11.67
CA LEU A 118 -3.77 -0.80 10.93
C LEU A 118 -4.78 0.17 11.55
N GLU A 119 -5.16 1.20 10.80
CA GLU A 119 -6.15 2.19 11.22
C GLU A 119 -7.42 2.07 10.40
N ARG A 120 -8.56 1.98 11.08
CA ARG A 120 -9.89 1.90 10.45
C ARG A 120 -10.56 3.27 10.46
N ASN A 121 -11.46 3.48 9.51
CA ASN A 121 -12.37 4.61 9.53
C ASN A 121 -13.34 4.47 10.73
N THR A 122 -13.53 5.57 11.46
CA THR A 122 -14.44 5.64 12.61
C THR A 122 -15.91 5.54 12.23
N GLU A 123 -16.28 6.05 11.05
CA GLU A 123 -17.66 6.04 10.54
C GLU A 123 -18.03 4.69 9.91
N ASN A 124 -17.06 4.04 9.25
CA ASN A 124 -17.24 2.73 8.65
C ASN A 124 -15.97 1.87 8.85
N PRO A 125 -15.91 1.04 9.91
CA PRO A 125 -14.72 0.25 10.23
C PRO A 125 -14.30 -0.76 9.16
N ALA A 126 -15.15 -1.07 8.17
CA ALA A 126 -14.77 -1.92 7.04
C ALA A 126 -13.73 -1.25 6.12
N TYR A 127 -13.53 0.06 6.21
CA TYR A 127 -12.58 0.82 5.39
C TYR A 127 -11.38 1.32 6.19
N ALA A 128 -10.22 1.37 5.55
CA ALA A 128 -9.00 1.95 6.10
C ALA A 128 -9.17 3.44 6.35
N SER A 129 -8.61 3.98 7.44
CA SER A 129 -8.69 5.42 7.75
C SER A 129 -8.10 6.27 6.61
N ARG A 130 -8.56 7.52 6.48
CA ARG A 130 -7.99 8.47 5.51
C ARG A 130 -6.48 8.64 5.69
N HIS A 131 -6.00 8.61 6.94
CA HIS A 131 -4.57 8.68 7.25
C HIS A 131 -3.80 7.49 6.66
N MET A 132 -4.29 6.27 6.90
CA MET A 132 -3.66 5.04 6.40
C MET A 132 -3.62 5.02 4.87
N VAL A 133 -4.73 5.37 4.22
CA VAL A 133 -4.78 5.41 2.74
C VAL A 133 -3.82 6.48 2.21
N ALA A 134 -3.73 7.65 2.85
CA ALA A 134 -2.80 8.71 2.46
C ALA A 134 -1.33 8.25 2.60
N GLN A 135 -0.98 7.51 3.67
CA GLN A 135 0.35 6.90 3.79
C GLN A 135 0.63 5.93 2.64
N MET A 136 -0.30 5.02 2.34
CA MET A 136 -0.14 4.03 1.27
C MET A 136 0.05 4.68 -0.11
N LYS A 137 -0.65 5.80 -0.37
CA LYS A 137 -0.61 6.53 -1.65
C LYS A 137 0.61 7.44 -1.84
N ARG A 138 1.54 7.53 -0.88
CA ARG A 138 2.85 8.20 -1.08
C ARG A 138 3.79 7.35 -1.94
N THR A 139 3.39 7.15 -3.20
CA THR A 139 4.11 6.36 -4.20
C THR A 139 4.91 7.28 -5.12
N ASP A 140 5.58 6.70 -6.11
CA ASP A 140 6.26 7.40 -7.21
C ASP A 140 5.33 7.73 -8.39
N ARG A 141 4.02 7.54 -8.24
CA ARG A 141 3.03 7.87 -9.28
C ARG A 141 2.50 9.27 -9.06
N ASP A 142 2.67 10.15 -10.04
CA ASP A 142 2.18 11.54 -9.98
C ASP A 142 0.71 11.65 -9.59
N ARG A 143 -0.13 10.77 -10.15
CA ARG A 143 -1.58 10.76 -9.93
C ARG A 143 -2.01 10.42 -8.50
N ASP A 144 -1.13 9.82 -7.69
CA ASP A 144 -1.46 9.45 -6.32
C ASP A 144 -1.31 10.66 -5.37
N TRP A 145 -0.47 11.65 -5.70
CA TRP A 145 -0.21 12.81 -4.84
C TRP A 145 -1.42 13.75 -4.64
N PRO A 146 -2.23 14.06 -5.67
CA PRO A 146 -3.50 14.76 -5.46
C PRO A 146 -4.48 13.99 -4.57
N ILE A 147 -4.42 12.65 -4.54
CA ILE A 147 -5.25 11.84 -3.64
C ILE A 147 -4.75 11.99 -2.19
N VAL A 148 -3.43 11.98 -1.97
CA VAL A 148 -2.82 12.23 -0.65
C VAL A 148 -3.26 13.60 -0.12
N ASP A 149 -3.18 14.64 -0.96
CA ASP A 149 -3.62 15.99 -0.60
C ASP A 149 -5.13 16.05 -0.30
N GLY A 150 -5.97 15.46 -1.16
CA GLY A 150 -7.42 15.40 -0.96
C GLY A 150 -7.83 14.69 0.34
N LEU A 151 -7.15 13.59 0.70
CA LEU A 151 -7.35 12.93 1.99
C LEU A 151 -6.94 13.83 3.16
N GLY A 152 -5.82 14.55 3.03
CA GLY A 152 -5.39 15.56 4.00
C GLY A 152 -6.41 16.67 4.19
N MET A 153 -7.00 17.17 3.11
CA MET A 153 -8.04 18.19 3.15
C MET A 153 -9.31 17.70 3.83
N GLN A 154 -9.73 16.45 3.60
CA GLN A 154 -10.87 15.85 4.32
C GLN A 154 -10.58 15.66 5.81
N LEU A 155 -9.33 15.40 6.19
CA LEU A 155 -8.91 15.29 7.59
C LEU A 155 -8.89 16.63 8.32
N ARG A 156 -8.83 17.77 7.61
CA ARG A 156 -8.67 19.11 8.21
C ARG A 156 -9.67 19.41 9.33
N GLY A 157 -10.93 19.03 9.16
CA GLY A 157 -11.99 19.25 10.15
C GLY A 157 -12.10 18.16 11.21
N GLN A 158 -11.47 16.99 11.00
CA GLN A 158 -11.61 15.82 11.87
C GLN A 158 -10.39 15.67 12.80
N ASN A 159 -9.20 15.88 12.24
CA ASN A 159 -7.93 15.74 12.94
C ASN A 159 -6.87 16.64 12.28
N PRO A 160 -6.69 17.88 12.78
CA PRO A 160 -5.72 18.83 12.24
C PRO A 160 -4.28 18.30 12.23
N GLU A 161 -3.88 17.51 13.24
CA GLU A 161 -2.55 16.91 13.30
C GLU A 161 -2.31 16.00 12.09
N LEU A 162 -3.24 15.08 11.82
CA LEU A 162 -3.11 14.18 10.67
C LEU A 162 -3.25 14.92 9.34
N ALA A 163 -4.11 15.94 9.25
CA ALA A 163 -4.25 16.76 8.06
C ALA A 163 -2.93 17.46 7.69
N LEU A 164 -2.22 18.03 8.68
CA LEU A 164 -0.90 18.66 8.49
C LEU A 164 0.14 17.69 7.91
N LEU A 165 0.01 16.39 8.15
CA LEU A 165 0.93 15.40 7.60
C LEU A 165 0.76 15.21 6.09
N HIS A 166 -0.47 15.36 5.55
CA HIS A 166 -0.80 14.92 4.19
C HIS A 166 -0.98 16.05 3.18
N ILE A 167 -1.40 17.25 3.60
CA ILE A 167 -1.61 18.37 2.67
C ILE A 167 -0.29 18.71 1.96
N GLN A 168 -0.38 18.77 0.62
CA GLN A 168 0.70 19.09 -0.32
C GLN A 168 0.48 20.43 -1.02
N ASP A 169 -0.70 21.04 -0.95
CA ASP A 169 -0.90 22.42 -1.40
C ASP A 169 -0.30 23.41 -0.39
N SER A 170 0.67 24.21 -0.79
CA SER A 170 1.40 25.14 0.09
C SER A 170 0.50 26.16 0.77
N ARG A 171 -0.46 26.74 0.04
CA ARG A 171 -1.40 27.74 0.57
C ARG A 171 -2.32 27.13 1.62
N SER A 172 -2.91 25.98 1.32
CA SER A 172 -3.77 25.24 2.25
C SER A 172 -2.99 24.76 3.47
N LEU A 173 -1.73 24.33 3.29
CA LEU A 173 -0.86 23.91 4.39
C LEU A 173 -0.53 25.08 5.32
N LEU A 174 -0.13 26.24 4.77
CA LEU A 174 0.12 27.46 5.55
C LEU A 174 -1.13 27.93 6.29
N ALA A 175 -2.27 27.93 5.61
CA ALA A 175 -3.55 28.30 6.21
C ALA A 175 -3.91 27.34 7.35
N LEU A 176 -3.80 26.03 7.15
CA LEU A 176 -4.06 25.05 8.21
C LEU A 176 -3.09 25.20 9.37
N TRP A 177 -1.79 25.34 9.10
CA TRP A 177 -0.76 25.51 10.12
C TRP A 177 -1.09 26.66 11.05
N ARG A 178 -1.39 27.85 10.50
CA ARG A 178 -1.72 29.06 11.29
C ARG A 178 -2.94 28.90 12.20
N HIS A 179 -3.91 28.06 11.83
CA HIS A 179 -5.13 27.82 12.60
C HIS A 179 -5.08 26.55 13.45
N SER A 180 -4.01 25.76 13.34
CA SER A 180 -3.87 24.51 14.10
C SER A 180 -3.40 24.78 15.53
N PRO A 181 -3.90 24.02 16.52
CA PRO A 181 -3.39 24.12 17.90
C PRO A 181 -1.87 23.89 17.96
N PRO A 182 -1.13 24.58 18.86
CA PRO A 182 0.32 24.38 19.01
C PRO A 182 0.72 22.94 19.31
N SER A 183 -0.12 22.17 20.02
CA SER A 183 0.11 20.74 20.27
C SER A 183 0.07 19.92 18.98
N ALA A 184 -0.94 20.13 18.14
CA ALA A 184 -1.05 19.47 16.83
C ALA A 184 0.11 19.84 15.90
N GLN A 185 0.51 21.12 15.91
CA GLN A 185 1.69 21.59 15.17
C GLN A 185 2.97 20.87 15.62
N ALA A 186 3.21 20.78 16.93
CA ALA A 186 4.39 20.14 17.51
C ALA A 186 4.44 18.64 17.18
N THR A 187 3.34 17.92 17.38
CA THR A 187 3.26 16.49 17.06
C THR A 187 3.47 16.26 15.57
N ALA A 188 2.76 17.01 14.71
CA ALA A 188 2.91 16.87 13.27
C ALA A 188 4.34 17.19 12.80
N ALA A 189 4.98 18.23 13.34
CA ALA A 189 6.36 18.63 13.00
C ALA A 189 7.43 17.65 13.51
N SER A 190 7.10 16.79 14.47
CA SER A 190 7.98 15.67 14.86
C SER A 190 7.99 14.56 13.81
N ARG A 191 6.85 14.33 13.14
CA ARG A 191 6.62 13.29 12.13
C ARG A 191 6.91 13.78 10.70
N ARG A 192 6.74 15.08 10.44
CA ARG A 192 6.95 15.74 9.15
C ARG A 192 7.83 16.99 9.33
N PRO A 193 9.17 16.85 9.36
CA PRO A 193 10.09 17.94 9.70
C PRO A 193 9.99 19.19 8.83
N LEU A 194 9.49 19.07 7.59
CA LEU A 194 9.17 20.21 6.73
C LEU A 194 8.28 21.25 7.42
N LEU A 195 7.35 20.82 8.28
CA LEU A 195 6.43 21.73 8.97
C LEU A 195 7.14 22.73 9.89
N ARG A 196 8.35 22.42 10.36
CA ARG A 196 9.17 23.34 11.16
C ARG A 196 9.57 24.59 10.38
N LEU A 197 9.55 24.52 9.06
CA LEU A 197 9.87 25.65 8.18
C LEU A 197 8.73 26.68 8.14
N LEU A 198 7.49 26.27 8.42
CA LEU A 198 6.30 27.12 8.29
C LEU A 198 6.26 28.30 9.28
N SER A 199 7.10 28.28 10.31
CA SER A 199 7.30 29.44 11.20
C SER A 199 8.15 30.55 10.57
N THR A 200 8.93 30.23 9.53
CA THR A 200 9.88 31.15 8.88
C THR A 200 9.58 31.38 7.40
N VAL A 201 9.01 30.39 6.71
CA VAL A 201 8.63 30.46 5.31
C VAL A 201 7.15 30.80 5.22
N ASN A 202 6.85 32.05 4.89
CA ASN A 202 5.48 32.53 4.70
C ASN A 202 5.07 32.67 3.23
N ASP A 203 6.02 32.50 2.32
CA ASP A 203 5.82 32.55 0.88
C ASP A 203 5.44 31.16 0.35
N ALA A 204 4.33 31.08 -0.39
CA ALA A 204 3.78 29.81 -0.87
C ALA A 204 4.68 29.17 -1.95
N ASP A 205 5.28 29.98 -2.82
CA ASP A 205 6.14 29.49 -3.91
C ASP A 205 7.47 28.94 -3.35
N ALA A 206 8.02 29.59 -2.33
CA ALA A 206 9.17 29.07 -1.59
C ALA A 206 8.84 27.75 -0.87
N LEU A 207 7.63 27.62 -0.31
CA LEU A 207 7.18 26.39 0.35
C LEU A 207 6.98 25.24 -0.66
N ASP A 208 6.47 25.52 -1.87
CA ASP A 208 6.34 24.53 -2.94
C ASP A 208 7.68 23.85 -3.26
N ALA A 209 8.78 24.59 -3.25
CA ALA A 209 10.11 24.03 -3.47
C ALA A 209 10.50 23.01 -2.37
N TRP A 210 10.14 23.27 -1.11
CA TRP A 210 10.39 22.34 0.00
C TRP A 210 9.48 21.11 -0.06
N LEU A 211 8.22 21.29 -0.43
CA LEU A 211 7.25 20.20 -0.61
C LEU A 211 7.68 19.25 -1.73
N ARG A 212 8.15 19.80 -2.86
CA ARG A 212 8.75 19.01 -3.95
C ARG A 212 9.96 18.21 -3.47
N LEU A 213 10.83 18.81 -2.66
CA LEU A 213 12.00 18.13 -2.10
C LEU A 213 11.60 16.98 -1.17
N GLU A 214 10.66 17.20 -0.26
CA GLU A 214 10.11 16.14 0.62
C GLU A 214 9.49 15.02 -0.22
N ARG A 215 8.69 15.36 -1.21
CA ARG A 215 8.08 14.40 -2.14
C ARG A 215 9.13 13.52 -2.83
N ILE A 216 10.23 14.09 -3.34
CA ILE A 216 11.31 13.32 -3.96
C ILE A 216 11.91 12.28 -2.99
N ILE A 217 11.98 12.59 -1.69
CA ILE A 217 12.42 11.62 -0.67
C ILE A 217 11.43 10.44 -0.61
N TRP A 218 10.13 10.71 -0.48
CA TRP A 218 9.08 9.68 -0.47
C TRP A 218 9.13 8.76 -1.69
N GLU A 219 9.21 9.37 -2.88
CA GLU A 219 9.29 8.62 -4.14
C GLU A 219 10.55 7.77 -4.21
N THR A 220 11.70 8.32 -3.83
CA THR A 220 12.98 7.60 -3.93
C THR A 220 13.04 6.43 -2.95
N VAL A 221 12.52 6.59 -1.74
CA VAL A 221 12.42 5.48 -0.79
C VAL A 221 11.41 4.43 -1.27
N ASN A 222 10.28 4.84 -1.86
CA ASN A 222 9.37 3.89 -2.49
C ASN A 222 10.06 3.06 -3.57
N GLN A 223 10.79 3.71 -4.47
CA GLN A 223 11.49 3.05 -5.58
C GLN A 223 12.56 2.10 -5.07
N GLU A 224 13.35 2.50 -4.08
CA GLU A 224 14.34 1.62 -3.45
C GLU A 224 13.71 0.41 -2.80
N ARG A 225 12.63 0.61 -2.04
CA ARG A 225 11.87 -0.48 -1.44
C ARG A 225 11.28 -1.40 -2.51
N TYR A 226 10.57 -0.86 -3.49
CA TYR A 226 9.91 -1.63 -4.56
C TYR A 226 10.91 -2.45 -5.38
N ARG A 227 12.07 -1.87 -5.71
CA ARG A 227 13.14 -2.54 -6.46
C ARG A 227 13.62 -3.82 -5.78
N LEU A 228 13.72 -3.85 -4.45
CA LEU A 228 14.15 -5.06 -3.73
C LEU A 228 13.18 -6.21 -3.95
N TYR A 229 11.88 -5.95 -3.80
CA TYR A 229 10.88 -6.97 -4.06
C TYR A 229 10.84 -7.36 -5.54
N GLU A 230 10.84 -6.39 -6.44
CA GLU A 230 10.81 -6.64 -7.88
C GLU A 230 11.98 -7.52 -8.32
N THR A 231 13.18 -7.25 -7.81
CA THR A 231 14.39 -8.04 -8.08
C THR A 231 14.23 -9.46 -7.53
N ALA A 232 13.84 -9.59 -6.26
CA ALA A 232 13.62 -10.89 -5.63
C ALA A 232 12.59 -11.75 -6.41
N TRP A 233 11.50 -11.14 -6.86
CA TRP A 233 10.47 -11.81 -7.66
C TRP A 233 10.99 -12.20 -9.04
N LYS A 234 11.68 -11.30 -9.76
CA LYS A 234 12.24 -11.59 -11.09
C LYS A 234 13.26 -12.73 -11.03
N ASP A 235 14.10 -12.76 -10.01
CA ASP A 235 15.11 -13.81 -9.85
C ASP A 235 14.51 -15.17 -9.44
N PHE A 236 13.51 -15.16 -8.56
CA PHE A 236 12.68 -16.33 -8.29
C PHE A 236 11.99 -16.84 -9.57
N TYR A 237 11.24 -15.98 -10.25
CA TYR A 237 10.43 -16.37 -11.40
C TYR A 237 11.28 -16.87 -12.56
N ARG A 238 12.45 -16.25 -12.80
CA ARG A 238 13.41 -16.72 -13.82
C ARG A 238 13.89 -18.15 -13.53
N ARG A 239 14.23 -18.46 -12.27
CA ARG A 239 14.68 -19.80 -11.86
C ARG A 239 13.55 -20.82 -11.94
N TRP A 240 12.35 -20.46 -11.47
CA TRP A 240 11.19 -21.35 -11.55
C TRP A 240 10.79 -21.64 -13.00
N ARG A 241 10.76 -20.62 -13.86
CA ARG A 241 10.43 -20.76 -15.29
C ARG A 241 11.40 -21.65 -16.07
N ALA A 242 12.64 -21.77 -15.61
CA ALA A 242 13.64 -22.62 -16.24
C ALA A 242 13.54 -24.09 -15.82
N ASP A 243 12.68 -24.43 -14.86
CA ASP A 243 12.48 -25.80 -14.41
C ASP A 243 11.63 -26.60 -15.41
N GLU A 244 11.98 -27.87 -15.63
CA GLU A 244 11.25 -28.76 -16.55
C GLU A 244 9.80 -28.99 -16.13
N SER A 245 9.51 -28.88 -14.83
CA SER A 245 8.15 -29.01 -14.28
C SER A 245 7.37 -27.68 -14.24
N PHE A 246 7.87 -26.63 -14.91
CA PHE A 246 7.21 -25.33 -14.90
C PHE A 246 5.86 -25.38 -15.64
N GLU A 247 4.80 -25.27 -14.85
CA GLU A 247 3.43 -25.11 -15.32
C GLU A 247 2.77 -24.01 -14.48
N TRP A 248 2.74 -22.78 -15.02
CA TRP A 248 2.14 -21.62 -14.36
C TRP A 248 1.69 -20.55 -15.38
N PRO A 249 0.50 -19.96 -15.23
CA PRO A 249 -0.53 -20.28 -14.23
C PRO A 249 -1.22 -21.61 -14.56
N THR A 250 -1.83 -22.25 -13.57
CA THR A 250 -2.61 -23.49 -13.78
C THR A 250 -4.11 -23.22 -13.70
N THR A 251 -4.93 -24.17 -14.16
CA THR A 251 -6.40 -24.12 -14.05
C THR A 251 -6.94 -24.96 -12.88
N GLU A 252 -6.04 -25.44 -12.02
CA GLU A 252 -6.37 -26.24 -10.84
C GLU A 252 -7.10 -25.39 -9.77
N SER A 253 -7.60 -26.05 -8.72
CA SER A 253 -8.19 -25.35 -7.58
C SER A 253 -7.19 -24.39 -6.93
N ILE A 254 -7.70 -23.35 -6.27
CA ILE A 254 -6.85 -22.35 -5.60
C ILE A 254 -5.90 -22.98 -4.57
N ARG A 255 -6.33 -24.08 -3.92
CA ARG A 255 -5.51 -24.85 -2.97
C ARG A 255 -4.29 -25.47 -3.64
N LEU A 256 -4.47 -26.12 -4.80
CA LEU A 256 -3.38 -26.74 -5.54
C LEU A 256 -2.44 -25.68 -6.14
N GLN A 257 -3.00 -24.60 -6.70
CA GLN A 257 -2.21 -23.46 -7.16
C GLN A 257 -1.35 -22.89 -6.03
N HIS A 258 -1.94 -22.69 -4.84
CA HIS A 258 -1.23 -22.19 -3.67
C HIS A 258 -0.11 -23.14 -3.23
N ALA A 259 -0.38 -24.44 -3.12
CA ALA A 259 0.62 -25.43 -2.74
C ALA A 259 1.81 -25.46 -3.73
N ARG A 260 1.54 -25.37 -5.05
CA ARG A 260 2.58 -25.27 -6.07
C ARG A 260 3.39 -23.99 -5.93
N LEU A 261 2.74 -22.84 -5.74
CA LEU A 261 3.42 -21.55 -5.57
C LEU A 261 4.26 -21.51 -4.30
N THR A 262 3.75 -21.98 -3.17
CA THR A 262 4.49 -22.08 -1.89
C THR A 262 5.71 -23.00 -2.03
N THR A 263 5.53 -24.19 -2.61
CA THR A 263 6.62 -25.14 -2.85
C THR A 263 7.69 -24.54 -3.76
N SER A 264 7.26 -23.88 -4.84
CA SER A 264 8.16 -23.24 -5.80
C SER A 264 8.88 -22.05 -5.19
N ALA A 265 8.21 -21.23 -4.38
CA ALA A 265 8.81 -20.12 -3.65
C ALA A 265 9.94 -20.61 -2.73
N GLY A 266 9.73 -21.72 -2.02
CA GLY A 266 10.78 -22.38 -1.23
C GLY A 266 11.92 -22.93 -2.09
N ARG A 267 11.60 -23.75 -3.09
CA ARG A 267 12.58 -24.45 -3.95
C ARG A 267 13.44 -23.49 -4.76
N PHE A 268 12.84 -22.46 -5.36
CA PHE A 268 13.52 -21.50 -6.23
C PHE A 268 13.89 -20.21 -5.49
N GLY A 269 13.82 -20.20 -4.16
CA GLY A 269 14.38 -19.16 -3.31
C GLY A 269 13.78 -17.78 -3.52
N LEU A 270 12.45 -17.65 -3.45
CA LEU A 270 11.79 -16.36 -3.28
C LEU A 270 12.17 -15.80 -1.90
N VAL A 271 12.73 -14.59 -1.88
CA VAL A 271 13.17 -13.96 -0.62
C VAL A 271 11.94 -13.57 0.21
N GLN A 272 11.84 -14.11 1.43
CA GLN A 272 10.72 -13.83 2.34
C GLN A 272 10.67 -12.35 2.76
N ASP A 273 11.80 -11.78 3.18
CA ASP A 273 11.90 -10.39 3.61
C ASP A 273 12.97 -9.62 2.80
N PRO A 274 12.63 -9.12 1.60
CA PRO A 274 13.57 -8.35 0.79
C PRO A 274 14.11 -7.12 1.50
N VAL A 275 13.30 -6.43 2.30
CA VAL A 275 13.72 -5.23 3.03
C VAL A 275 14.60 -5.61 4.22
N GLY A 276 14.22 -6.63 4.98
CA GLY A 276 15.00 -7.15 6.10
C GLY A 276 16.38 -7.65 5.68
N SER A 277 16.50 -8.26 4.50
CA SER A 277 17.78 -8.74 3.95
C SER A 277 18.81 -7.63 3.71
N VAL A 278 18.36 -6.40 3.45
CA VAL A 278 19.21 -5.22 3.25
C VAL A 278 19.32 -4.39 4.53
N GLY A 279 18.28 -4.40 5.36
CA GLY A 279 18.13 -3.52 6.51
C GLY A 279 17.48 -2.19 6.14
N ARG A 280 16.48 -1.78 6.94
CA ARG A 280 15.70 -0.55 6.72
C ARG A 280 16.55 0.71 6.70
N GLN A 281 17.50 0.83 7.63
CA GLN A 281 18.40 1.97 7.73
C GLN A 281 19.27 2.12 6.47
N ALA A 282 19.92 1.03 6.04
CA ALA A 282 20.78 1.05 4.85
C ALA A 282 20.00 1.37 3.57
N LEU A 283 18.78 0.83 3.43
CA LEU A 283 17.87 1.18 2.34
C LEU A 283 17.52 2.67 2.38
N TYR A 284 17.17 3.19 3.55
CA TYR A 284 16.78 4.59 3.72
C TYR A 284 17.93 5.55 3.38
N GLU A 285 19.13 5.30 3.91
CA GLU A 285 20.31 6.11 3.59
C GLU A 285 20.66 6.08 2.11
N ARG A 286 20.57 4.91 1.46
CA ARG A 286 20.77 4.77 0.01
C ARG A 286 19.73 5.60 -0.75
N ALA A 287 18.47 5.57 -0.34
CA ALA A 287 17.41 6.36 -0.93
C ALA A 287 17.66 7.87 -0.76
N LEU A 288 18.11 8.32 0.41
CA LEU A 288 18.44 9.73 0.66
C LEU A 288 19.59 10.20 -0.23
N ARG A 289 20.66 9.42 -0.38
CA ARG A 289 21.75 9.73 -1.33
C ARG A 289 21.24 9.89 -2.76
N ARG A 290 20.33 9.01 -3.20
CA ARG A 290 19.70 9.13 -4.53
C ARG A 290 18.76 10.34 -4.62
N ALA A 291 18.07 10.69 -3.54
CA ALA A 291 17.18 11.85 -3.50
C ALA A 291 17.96 13.17 -3.63
N VAL A 292 19.15 13.28 -3.01
CA VAL A 292 20.06 14.44 -3.21
C VAL A 292 20.36 14.64 -4.70
N VAL A 293 20.74 13.57 -5.41
CA VAL A 293 21.05 13.62 -6.85
C VAL A 293 19.80 13.94 -7.67
N ARG A 294 18.67 13.25 -7.42
CA ARG A 294 17.42 13.45 -8.16
C ARG A 294 16.84 14.85 -8.00
N ALA A 295 17.04 15.46 -6.84
CA ALA A 295 16.52 16.79 -6.54
C ALA A 295 17.47 17.92 -6.94
N ASP A 296 18.65 17.61 -7.49
CA ASP A 296 19.73 18.58 -7.72
C ASP A 296 19.97 19.46 -6.47
N SER A 297 20.22 18.78 -5.35
CA SER A 297 20.22 19.40 -4.03
C SER A 297 21.44 19.00 -3.20
N THR A 298 21.47 19.44 -1.94
CA THR A 298 22.51 19.05 -0.97
C THR A 298 21.93 18.21 0.16
N ALA A 299 22.79 17.46 0.85
CA ALA A 299 22.39 16.64 1.99
C ALA A 299 21.83 17.51 3.13
N GLU A 300 22.40 18.70 3.36
CA GLU A 300 21.97 19.64 4.39
C GLU A 300 20.57 20.18 4.09
N LYS A 301 20.29 20.51 2.82
CA LYS A 301 18.95 20.96 2.41
C LYS A 301 17.93 19.83 2.57
N LEU A 302 18.28 18.61 2.17
CA LEU A 302 17.43 17.42 2.29
C LEU A 302 17.11 17.11 3.75
N ALA A 303 18.10 17.20 4.65
CA ALA A 303 17.96 16.92 6.08
C ALA A 303 16.90 17.78 6.78
N ARG A 304 16.62 18.99 6.26
CA ARG A 304 15.59 19.90 6.82
C ARG A 304 14.16 19.39 6.61
N VAL A 305 13.94 18.55 5.60
CA VAL A 305 12.61 18.02 5.24
C VAL A 305 12.54 16.49 5.27
N GLN A 306 13.62 15.84 5.70
CA GLN A 306 13.73 14.39 5.76
C GLN A 306 12.74 13.80 6.78
N PRO A 307 11.77 12.97 6.37
CA PRO A 307 10.89 12.29 7.31
C PRO A 307 11.67 11.34 8.25
N PRO A 308 11.20 11.06 9.47
CA PRO A 308 11.77 10.01 10.31
C PRO A 308 11.69 8.65 9.60
N LEU A 309 12.69 7.77 9.83
CA LEU A 309 12.72 6.42 9.24
C LEU A 309 11.41 5.65 9.51
N LEU A 310 10.91 5.71 10.75
CA LEU A 310 9.72 4.98 11.17
C LEU A 310 8.43 5.47 10.49
N GLU A 311 8.39 6.70 9.97
CA GLU A 311 7.22 7.20 9.23
C GLU A 311 7.18 6.67 7.80
N ILE A 312 8.35 6.47 7.19
CA ILE A 312 8.46 6.08 5.78
C ILE A 312 8.67 4.58 5.58
N LEU A 313 9.30 3.91 6.55
CA LEU A 313 9.60 2.47 6.57
C LEU A 313 9.35 1.87 7.98
N PRO A 314 8.08 1.82 8.43
CA PRO A 314 7.70 1.33 9.76
C PRO A 314 8.00 -0.15 10.03
#